data_AF-A0A2A3Y3H5-F1
#
_entry.id   AF-A0A2A3Y3H5-F1
#
_cell.length_a   1.000
_cell.length_b   1.000
_cell.length_c   1.000
_cell.angle_alpha   90.00
_cell.angle_beta   90.00
_cell.angle_gamma   90.00
#
_symmetry.space_group_name_H-M   'P 1'
#
loop_
_entity.id
_entity.type
_entity.pdbx_description
1 polymer ?
#
loop_
_entity_poly.entity_id
_entity_poly.type
_entity_poly.pdbx_seq_one_letter_code
_entity_poly.pdbx_strand_id
1 'polypeptide(L)'
;MAKKKKKQVKQGHPGRVQAPVVSIGRVKVDRGLDALSPEFVRWYGQRRQDSETALLALAAVRETLGMYAEVVGLESVTEFNAPKLFGVLNSMIEFEEAEEPEDLSGELRMVLYMAWADYLDFIEDTGRWTQDPAELSWLRGNLETADPFSAEALSSPGNPGALEEQALAELRQLPIVELGHGLARWCIGKGAAEWGAGPGEQYLASAAKTLESELPKGLDEAQTELVVSQAIASLAMAGIITLEAHASPTAGPAAEEFHKSEGQQAFSANYAFLQAFLDLFLEAPEDADEETLEAWGLSNLWLLEAIEGSAHLVAAPRDEQWSPAAWAQAHQRLGELRILGLVEEGERYTLPRLVAATLTDLDDDELDEEDLQDDELDALFGFDSEEPKREKRAEPYAGKVLQLKLGLKEAKPPIWRRVLVPLDLHLGDLHDIIQASFDWYDGHLHEFRSGGYGGTSYGPDIEHMEYDEDESGVLISELLKAEKDRLDYAYDFGDGWEIRIEVEKVLDSEAGALPRCTGGRRMAPLEDSGGTWGWSEKVAAIGDPAHPEHGEVMEWLGDMGLDEIDPAAFSMQQINEALDQEF
;
A
#
# COMPACT_ATOMS: atom_id res chain seq x y z
N MET A 1 -31.93 24.89 -32.42
CA MET A 1 -31.34 23.61 -31.96
C MET A 1 -29.97 23.92 -31.37
N ALA A 2 -29.92 24.19 -30.07
CA ALA A 2 -28.68 24.48 -29.37
C ALA A 2 -28.07 23.14 -28.92
N LYS A 3 -26.88 22.81 -29.41
CA LYS A 3 -26.11 21.66 -28.92
C LYS A 3 -25.74 21.93 -27.46
N LYS A 4 -26.25 21.12 -26.53
CA LYS A 4 -25.77 21.07 -25.15
C LYS A 4 -24.27 20.77 -25.19
N LYS A 5 -23.44 21.67 -24.67
CA LYS A 5 -22.04 21.36 -24.34
C LYS A 5 -22.08 20.31 -23.21
N LYS A 6 -21.55 19.11 -23.46
CA LYS A 6 -21.26 18.14 -22.39
C LYS A 6 -20.28 18.82 -21.42
N LYS A 7 -20.58 18.75 -20.13
CA LYS A 7 -19.67 19.16 -19.05
C LYS A 7 -18.54 18.12 -19.06
N GLN A 8 -17.30 18.54 -19.25
CA GLN A 8 -16.15 17.68 -19.00
C GLN A 8 -16.20 17.29 -17.52
N VAL A 9 -16.06 15.99 -17.25
CA VAL A 9 -15.94 15.43 -15.90
C VAL A 9 -14.69 16.07 -15.29
N LYS A 10 -14.83 16.67 -14.10
CA LYS A 10 -13.67 17.06 -13.30
C LYS A 10 -13.04 15.75 -12.84
N GLN A 11 -11.71 15.64 -12.88
CA GLN A 11 -11.04 14.63 -12.05
C GLN A 11 -11.60 14.83 -10.64
N GLY A 12 -12.31 13.83 -10.12
CA GLY A 12 -12.84 13.88 -8.76
C GLY A 12 -11.67 14.15 -7.84
N HIS A 13 -11.84 14.99 -6.84
CA HIS A 13 -10.84 15.17 -5.79
C HIS A 13 -10.95 13.91 -4.94
N PRO A 14 -10.01 12.94 -5.01
CA PRO A 14 -9.90 11.95 -3.97
C PRO A 14 -9.40 12.70 -2.73
N GLY A 15 -9.75 12.23 -1.54
CA GLY A 15 -9.14 12.72 -0.31
C GLY A 15 -7.62 12.81 -0.48
N ARG A 16 -7.03 13.87 0.05
CA ARG A 16 -5.62 14.22 -0.03
C ARG A 16 -4.75 13.02 0.36
N VAL A 17 -4.33 12.21 -0.62
CA VAL A 17 -3.42 11.09 -0.42
C VAL A 17 -2.04 11.67 -0.14
N GLN A 18 -1.46 11.21 0.96
CA GLN A 18 -0.22 11.69 1.56
C GLN A 18 0.97 11.58 0.60
N ALA A 19 1.84 12.60 0.59
CA ALA A 19 3.13 12.58 -0.11
C ALA A 19 4.09 11.50 0.46
N PRO A 20 5.01 10.95 -0.34
CA PRO A 20 5.74 9.73 -0.02
C PRO A 20 6.95 10.02 0.89
N VAL A 21 6.97 9.29 2.02
CA VAL A 21 8.09 9.25 2.95
C VAL A 21 9.30 8.62 2.25
N VAL A 22 10.39 9.36 2.03
CA VAL A 22 11.65 8.75 1.59
C VAL A 22 12.16 7.88 2.74
N SER A 23 11.96 6.58 2.61
CA SER A 23 12.38 5.61 3.61
C SER A 23 13.89 5.70 3.83
N ILE A 24 14.29 6.06 5.06
CA ILE A 24 15.67 5.92 5.55
C ILE A 24 16.18 4.48 5.28
N GLY A 25 15.28 3.50 5.25
CA GLY A 25 15.53 2.14 4.81
C GLY A 25 16.04 2.06 3.36
N ARG A 26 15.32 2.60 2.38
CA ARG A 26 15.74 2.60 0.95
C ARG A 26 17.08 3.31 0.75
N VAL A 27 17.31 4.45 1.41
CA VAL A 27 18.59 5.17 1.32
C VAL A 27 19.76 4.36 1.89
N LYS A 28 19.54 3.60 2.97
CA LYS A 28 20.54 2.68 3.54
C LYS A 28 20.83 1.52 2.61
N VAL A 29 19.80 0.97 1.96
CA VAL A 29 19.94 -0.08 0.94
C VAL A 29 20.79 0.42 -0.22
N ASP A 30 20.47 1.61 -0.74
CA ASP A 30 21.18 2.17 -1.88
C ASP A 30 22.66 2.39 -1.61
N ARG A 31 22.97 3.06 -0.50
CA ARG A 31 24.36 3.33 -0.11
C ARG A 31 25.12 2.05 0.25
N GLY A 32 24.44 1.08 0.87
CA GLY A 32 25.00 -0.22 1.22
C GLY A 32 25.38 -1.04 -0.02
N LEU A 33 24.47 -1.17 -0.98
CA LEU A 33 24.70 -1.92 -2.21
C LEU A 33 25.66 -1.20 -3.17
N ASP A 34 25.65 0.14 -3.22
CA ASP A 34 26.63 0.92 -3.99
C ASP A 34 28.05 0.71 -3.46
N ALA A 35 28.21 0.63 -2.14
CA ALA A 35 29.50 0.34 -1.51
C ALA A 35 30.01 -1.08 -1.84
N LEU A 36 29.11 -2.05 -1.99
CA LEU A 36 29.45 -3.44 -2.33
C LEU A 36 29.57 -3.69 -3.85
N SER A 37 28.97 -2.83 -4.68
CA SER A 37 28.88 -2.99 -6.14
C SER A 37 30.21 -3.27 -6.84
N PRO A 38 31.31 -2.53 -6.59
CA PRO A 38 32.58 -2.80 -7.27
C PRO A 38 33.21 -4.16 -6.92
N GLU A 39 32.92 -4.69 -5.73
CA GLU A 39 33.39 -6.00 -5.28
C GLU A 39 32.49 -7.11 -5.83
N PHE A 40 31.17 -6.93 -5.75
CA PHE A 40 30.17 -7.83 -6.31
C PHE A 40 30.39 -8.03 -7.81
N VAL A 41 30.55 -6.97 -8.61
CA VAL A 41 30.78 -7.07 -10.06
C VAL A 41 32.03 -7.90 -10.40
N ARG A 42 33.10 -7.79 -9.58
CA ARG A 42 34.33 -8.58 -9.78
C ARG A 42 34.14 -10.04 -9.37
N TRP A 43 33.46 -10.28 -8.25
CA TRP A 43 33.15 -11.63 -7.77
C TRP A 43 32.22 -12.36 -8.76
N TYR A 44 31.14 -11.68 -9.18
CA TYR A 44 30.15 -12.16 -10.13
C TYR A 44 30.79 -12.49 -11.49
N GLY A 45 31.60 -11.57 -12.03
CA GLY A 45 32.30 -11.79 -13.31
C GLY A 45 33.31 -12.95 -13.28
N GLN A 46 33.89 -13.28 -12.12
CA GLN A 46 34.75 -14.46 -11.97
C GLN A 46 33.97 -15.77 -11.90
N ARG A 47 32.78 -15.75 -11.30
CA ARG A 47 31.94 -16.94 -11.07
C ARG A 47 31.06 -17.27 -12.29
N ARG A 48 30.43 -16.26 -12.90
CA ARG A 48 29.49 -16.38 -14.02
C ARG A 48 30.13 -16.17 -15.40
N GLN A 49 31.38 -15.70 -15.47
CA GLN A 49 32.08 -15.32 -16.71
C GLN A 49 31.36 -14.23 -17.51
N ASP A 50 30.47 -13.48 -16.87
CA ASP A 50 29.68 -12.39 -17.43
C ASP A 50 29.61 -11.26 -16.39
N SER A 51 30.11 -10.08 -16.74
CA SER A 51 30.10 -8.91 -15.86
C SER A 51 28.98 -7.91 -16.18
N GLU A 52 28.29 -8.09 -17.32
CA GLU A 52 27.25 -7.14 -17.77
C GLU A 52 25.95 -7.33 -16.99
N THR A 53 25.65 -8.56 -16.58
CA THR A 53 24.44 -8.92 -15.80
C THR A 53 24.58 -8.72 -14.29
N ALA A 54 25.79 -8.43 -13.79
CA ALA A 54 26.04 -8.22 -12.36
C ALA A 54 25.28 -7.00 -11.80
N LEU A 55 25.14 -5.93 -12.58
CA LEU A 55 24.38 -4.74 -12.15
C LEU A 55 22.87 -4.98 -12.17
N LEU A 56 22.40 -5.84 -13.08
CA LEU A 56 20.99 -6.26 -13.12
C LEU A 56 20.64 -7.10 -11.89
N ALA A 57 21.50 -8.04 -11.51
CA ALA A 57 21.31 -8.83 -10.29
C ALA A 57 21.32 -7.94 -9.03
N LEU A 58 22.19 -6.92 -8.96
CA LEU A 58 22.18 -5.97 -7.86
C LEU A 58 20.96 -5.05 -7.86
N ALA A 59 20.42 -4.69 -9.03
CA ALA A 59 19.19 -3.90 -9.12
C ALA A 59 17.99 -4.69 -8.59
N ALA A 60 17.88 -5.97 -8.94
CA ALA A 60 16.87 -6.87 -8.39
C ALA A 60 16.95 -6.98 -6.86
N VAL A 61 18.16 -7.19 -6.32
CA VAL A 61 18.38 -7.27 -4.86
C VAL A 61 18.08 -5.94 -4.18
N ARG A 62 18.39 -4.81 -4.83
CA ARG A 62 18.12 -3.46 -4.34
C ARG A 62 16.64 -3.21 -4.15
N GLU A 63 15.82 -3.60 -5.13
CA GLU A 63 14.38 -3.37 -5.05
C GLU A 63 13.77 -4.18 -3.89
N THR A 64 14.07 -5.48 -3.82
CA THR A 64 13.58 -6.33 -2.73
C THR A 64 14.07 -5.86 -1.36
N LEU A 65 15.35 -5.46 -1.22
CA LEU A 65 15.85 -4.94 0.05
C LEU A 65 15.25 -3.58 0.40
N GLY A 66 14.90 -2.77 -0.60
CA GLY A 66 14.21 -1.50 -0.43
C GLY A 66 12.86 -1.69 0.24
N MET A 67 12.02 -2.56 -0.33
CA MET A 67 10.73 -2.95 0.26
C MET A 67 10.90 -3.59 1.64
N TYR A 68 11.89 -4.48 1.79
CA TYR A 68 12.17 -5.10 3.09
C TYR A 68 12.58 -4.06 4.15
N ALA A 69 13.36 -3.05 3.77
CA ALA A 69 13.79 -2.00 4.68
C ALA A 69 12.65 -1.05 5.08
N GLU A 70 11.61 -0.93 4.25
CA GLU A 70 10.38 -0.21 4.52
C GLU A 70 9.46 -0.98 5.47
N VAL A 71 9.23 -2.26 5.19
CA VAL A 71 8.26 -3.08 5.91
C VAL A 71 8.80 -3.63 7.23
N VAL A 72 10.08 -4.02 7.25
CA VAL A 72 10.67 -4.76 8.39
C VAL A 72 11.72 -3.95 9.15
N GLY A 73 12.31 -2.95 8.48
CA GLY A 73 13.49 -2.25 8.96
C GLY A 73 14.77 -3.05 8.72
N LEU A 74 15.72 -2.42 8.02
CA LEU A 74 17.01 -3.02 7.68
C LEU A 74 18.15 -2.37 8.45
N GLU A 75 18.94 -3.18 9.16
CA GLU A 75 20.16 -2.72 9.82
C GLU A 75 21.32 -2.56 8.81
N SER A 76 21.48 -3.55 7.92
CA SER A 76 22.52 -3.59 6.89
C SER A 76 22.07 -4.43 5.69
N VAL A 77 22.58 -4.12 4.49
CA VAL A 77 22.35 -4.93 3.27
C VAL A 77 22.94 -6.35 3.35
N THR A 78 23.65 -6.68 4.42
CA THR A 78 24.21 -8.02 4.69
C THR A 78 23.69 -8.65 5.98
N GLU A 79 22.77 -7.99 6.69
CA GLU A 79 22.18 -8.47 7.94
C GLU A 79 20.65 -8.28 7.88
N PHE A 80 19.93 -9.38 7.70
CA PHE A 80 18.48 -9.40 7.53
C PHE A 80 17.87 -10.70 8.04
N ASN A 81 16.57 -10.70 8.33
CA ASN A 81 15.86 -11.90 8.76
C ASN A 81 15.44 -12.71 7.53
N ALA A 82 16.03 -13.88 7.35
CA ALA A 82 15.81 -14.72 6.18
C ALA A 82 14.32 -15.06 5.91
N PRO A 83 13.52 -15.52 6.90
CA PRO A 83 12.09 -15.75 6.70
C PRO A 83 11.28 -14.52 6.28
N LYS A 84 11.52 -13.36 6.93
CA LYS A 84 10.81 -12.12 6.58
C LYS A 84 11.20 -11.61 5.19
N LEU A 85 12.49 -11.70 4.83
CA LEU A 85 12.96 -11.34 3.49
C LEU A 85 12.33 -12.24 2.42
N PHE A 86 12.22 -13.54 2.69
CA PHE A 86 11.55 -14.47 1.79
C PHE A 86 10.06 -14.16 1.62
N GLY A 87 9.40 -13.68 2.68
CA GLY A 87 8.03 -13.17 2.62
C GLY A 87 7.90 -11.99 1.67
N VAL A 88 8.65 -10.92 1.93
CA VAL A 88 8.66 -9.69 1.10
C VAL A 88 8.98 -9.99 -0.37
N LEU A 89 9.97 -10.85 -0.62
CA LEU A 89 10.35 -11.26 -1.97
C LEU A 89 9.19 -11.97 -2.70
N ASN A 90 8.46 -12.85 -2.03
CA ASN A 90 7.33 -13.55 -2.67
C ASN A 90 6.13 -12.65 -2.87
N SER A 91 5.81 -11.78 -1.91
CA SER A 91 4.73 -10.81 -2.05
C SER A 91 4.99 -9.85 -3.21
N MET A 92 6.24 -9.37 -3.37
CA MET A 92 6.64 -8.55 -4.52
C MET A 92 6.40 -9.30 -5.84
N ILE A 93 6.84 -10.56 -5.93
CA ILE A 93 6.67 -11.38 -7.14
C ILE A 93 5.19 -11.63 -7.43
N GLU A 94 4.39 -11.94 -6.40
CA GLU A 94 2.97 -12.25 -6.55
C GLU A 94 2.16 -11.03 -6.98
N PHE A 95 2.49 -9.85 -6.44
CA PHE A 95 1.90 -8.58 -6.86
C PHE A 95 2.20 -8.28 -8.34
N GLU A 96 3.47 -8.39 -8.73
CA GLU A 96 3.92 -8.05 -10.08
C GLU A 96 3.49 -9.11 -11.12
N GLU A 97 3.38 -10.39 -10.74
CA GLU A 97 2.77 -11.45 -11.56
C GLU A 97 1.24 -11.31 -11.69
N ALA A 98 0.57 -10.63 -10.74
CA ALA A 98 -0.87 -10.38 -10.78
C ALA A 98 -1.27 -9.18 -11.65
N GLU A 99 -0.42 -8.15 -11.72
CA GLU A 99 -0.64 -6.98 -12.59
C GLU A 99 -0.40 -7.30 -14.09
N GLU A 100 0.52 -8.21 -14.41
CA GLU A 100 0.86 -8.60 -15.79
C GLU A 100 0.84 -10.14 -16.03
N PRO A 101 -0.33 -10.80 -15.95
CA PRO A 101 -0.43 -12.27 -15.97
C PRO A 101 -0.09 -12.91 -17.32
N GLU A 102 -0.12 -12.17 -18.43
CA GLU A 102 0.18 -12.68 -19.77
C GLU A 102 1.65 -12.50 -20.21
N ASP A 103 2.44 -11.64 -19.56
CA ASP A 103 3.82 -11.29 -19.98
C ASP A 103 4.93 -11.82 -19.04
N LEU A 104 4.63 -12.19 -17.79
CA LEU A 104 5.66 -12.51 -16.78
C LEU A 104 5.65 -13.93 -16.21
N SER A 105 4.80 -14.86 -16.70
CA SER A 105 4.58 -16.17 -16.06
C SER A 105 5.90 -16.95 -15.81
N GLY A 106 6.45 -16.85 -14.60
CA GLY A 106 7.66 -17.53 -14.13
C GLY A 106 9.01 -16.90 -14.50
N GLU A 107 9.08 -15.91 -15.39
CA GLU A 107 10.37 -15.27 -15.76
C GLU A 107 10.86 -14.29 -14.70
N LEU A 108 9.96 -13.49 -14.11
CA LEU A 108 10.29 -12.55 -13.04
C LEU A 108 10.80 -13.26 -11.78
N ARG A 109 10.05 -14.26 -11.31
CA ARG A 109 10.41 -15.13 -10.18
C ARG A 109 11.79 -15.76 -10.37
N MET A 110 12.08 -16.26 -11.58
CA MET A 110 13.37 -16.84 -11.94
C MET A 110 14.50 -15.82 -11.84
N VAL A 111 14.32 -14.62 -12.43
CA VAL A 111 15.34 -13.56 -12.42
C VAL A 111 15.65 -13.10 -10.99
N LEU A 112 14.61 -12.89 -10.18
CA LEU A 112 14.76 -12.43 -8.80
C LEU A 112 15.41 -13.50 -7.90
N TYR A 113 14.98 -14.76 -7.98
CA TYR A 113 15.58 -15.85 -7.19
C TYR A 113 17.04 -16.10 -7.57
N MET A 114 17.37 -16.01 -8.86
CA MET A 114 18.77 -16.13 -9.32
C MET A 114 19.64 -14.97 -8.81
N ALA A 115 19.13 -13.74 -8.87
CA ALA A 115 19.83 -12.57 -8.36
C ALA A 115 20.11 -12.70 -6.86
N TRP A 116 19.12 -13.17 -6.10
CA TRP A 116 19.24 -13.41 -4.67
C TRP A 116 20.19 -14.57 -4.34
N ALA A 117 20.14 -15.69 -5.06
CA ALA A 117 21.08 -16.79 -4.86
C ALA A 117 22.54 -16.35 -5.09
N ASP A 118 22.79 -15.56 -6.14
CA ASP A 118 24.12 -14.98 -6.41
C ASP A 118 24.54 -13.99 -5.32
N TYR A 119 23.62 -13.19 -4.79
CA TYR A 119 23.91 -12.25 -3.70
C TYR A 119 24.20 -12.95 -2.36
N LEU A 120 23.46 -14.01 -2.04
CA LEU A 120 23.71 -14.84 -0.85
C LEU A 120 25.07 -15.54 -0.93
N ASP A 121 25.41 -16.09 -2.10
CA ASP A 121 26.73 -16.63 -2.39
C ASP A 121 27.83 -15.58 -2.20
N PHE A 122 27.61 -14.36 -2.68
CA PHE A 122 28.57 -13.27 -2.52
C PHE A 122 28.82 -12.91 -1.06
N ILE A 123 27.76 -12.72 -0.26
CA ILE A 123 27.93 -12.34 1.15
C ILE A 123 28.50 -13.49 2.00
N GLU A 124 28.25 -14.74 1.63
CA GLU A 124 28.84 -15.92 2.26
C GLU A 124 30.34 -16.07 1.89
N ASP A 125 30.67 -16.05 0.60
CA ASP A 125 32.05 -16.21 0.09
C ASP A 125 32.97 -15.08 0.57
N THR A 126 32.42 -13.88 0.75
CA THR A 126 33.17 -12.71 1.26
C THR A 126 33.19 -12.61 2.79
N GLY A 127 32.53 -13.53 3.49
CA GLY A 127 32.46 -13.56 4.96
C GLY A 127 31.75 -12.36 5.57
N ARG A 128 30.76 -11.81 4.86
CA ARG A 128 29.96 -10.65 5.25
C ARG A 128 28.67 -11.03 5.97
N TRP A 129 28.26 -12.29 5.88
CA TRP A 129 27.20 -12.85 6.73
C TRP A 129 27.70 -13.04 8.16
N THR A 130 27.10 -12.33 9.11
CA THR A 130 27.48 -12.33 10.54
C THR A 130 26.46 -13.08 11.42
N GLN A 131 25.31 -13.46 10.85
CA GLN A 131 24.21 -14.14 11.53
C GLN A 131 24.35 -15.68 11.48
N ASP A 132 23.32 -16.42 11.87
CA ASP A 132 23.35 -17.90 11.89
C ASP A 132 23.51 -18.45 10.46
N PRO A 133 24.55 -19.26 10.15
CA PRO A 133 24.69 -19.91 8.85
C PRO A 133 23.52 -20.82 8.48
N ALA A 134 22.75 -21.32 9.46
CA ALA A 134 21.55 -22.11 9.21
C ALA A 134 20.43 -21.28 8.55
N GLU A 135 20.33 -19.98 8.84
CA GLU A 135 19.34 -19.09 8.24
C GLU A 135 19.66 -18.82 6.76
N LEU A 136 20.93 -18.57 6.44
CA LEU A 136 21.37 -18.37 5.06
C LEU A 136 21.22 -19.65 4.24
N SER A 137 21.55 -20.81 4.83
CA SER A 137 21.33 -22.12 4.21
C SER A 137 19.85 -22.45 4.00
N TRP A 138 18.98 -22.05 4.94
CA TRP A 138 17.54 -22.18 4.79
C TRP A 138 17.00 -21.29 3.67
N LEU A 139 17.36 -20.01 3.64
CA LEU A 139 16.88 -19.08 2.61
C LEU A 139 17.33 -19.53 1.22
N ARG A 140 18.62 -19.87 1.10
CA ARG A 140 19.19 -20.49 -0.09
C ARG A 140 18.43 -21.74 -0.50
N GLY A 141 18.17 -22.65 0.44
CA GLY A 141 17.42 -23.88 0.18
C GLY A 141 16.03 -23.62 -0.40
N ASN A 142 15.32 -22.59 0.07
CA ASN A 142 14.00 -22.21 -0.45
C ASN A 142 14.08 -21.53 -1.83
N LEU A 143 15.11 -20.73 -2.08
CA LEU A 143 15.36 -20.12 -3.39
C LEU A 143 15.84 -21.16 -4.43
N GLU A 144 16.61 -22.17 -4.00
CA GLU A 144 17.22 -23.22 -4.85
C GLU A 144 16.35 -24.47 -5.02
N THR A 145 15.33 -24.70 -4.18
CA THR A 145 14.28 -25.70 -4.46
C THR A 145 13.56 -25.45 -5.80
N ALA A 146 13.79 -24.28 -6.40
CA ALA A 146 13.42 -23.90 -7.74
C ALA A 146 14.57 -24.01 -8.78
N ASP A 147 15.48 -25.00 -8.72
CA ASP A 147 16.38 -25.31 -9.85
C ASP A 147 15.58 -25.91 -11.03
N PRO A 148 15.29 -25.16 -12.11
CA PRO A 148 14.41 -25.61 -13.19
C PRO A 148 15.11 -26.58 -14.14
N PHE A 149 16.42 -26.83 -13.98
CA PHE A 149 17.23 -27.56 -14.95
C PHE A 149 17.95 -28.79 -14.41
N SER A 150 17.79 -29.14 -13.12
CA SER A 150 18.23 -30.45 -12.68
C SER A 150 17.40 -31.54 -13.36
N ALA A 151 18.07 -32.56 -13.91
CA ALA A 151 17.40 -33.69 -14.55
C ALA A 151 16.48 -34.47 -13.56
N GLU A 152 16.66 -34.23 -12.25
CA GLU A 152 15.81 -34.74 -11.17
C GLU A 152 14.54 -33.88 -10.98
N ALA A 153 14.59 -32.56 -11.17
CA ALA A 153 13.41 -31.68 -11.17
C ALA A 153 12.50 -31.89 -12.41
N LEU A 154 13.09 -32.19 -13.58
CA LEU A 154 12.32 -32.56 -14.78
C LEU A 154 11.68 -33.96 -14.73
N SER A 155 11.89 -34.71 -13.64
CA SER A 155 11.39 -36.08 -13.50
C SER A 155 10.73 -36.42 -12.16
N SER A 156 10.55 -35.45 -11.24
CA SER A 156 9.80 -35.66 -9.99
C SER A 156 8.57 -34.75 -9.87
N PRO A 157 7.43 -35.26 -9.38
CA PRO A 157 6.17 -34.54 -9.37
C PRO A 157 6.08 -33.56 -8.18
N GLY A 158 5.90 -32.27 -8.48
CA GLY A 158 5.54 -31.20 -7.53
C GLY A 158 4.19 -30.61 -7.94
N ASN A 159 3.14 -30.98 -7.22
CA ASN A 159 1.74 -30.67 -7.48
C ASN A 159 1.36 -29.39 -6.71
N PRO A 160 0.83 -28.32 -7.34
CA PRO A 160 0.32 -27.12 -6.65
C PRO A 160 -0.66 -27.44 -5.50
N GLY A 161 -1.39 -28.55 -5.61
CA GLY A 161 -2.29 -29.02 -4.56
C GLY A 161 -1.61 -29.38 -3.22
N ALA A 162 -0.30 -29.64 -3.17
CA ALA A 162 0.36 -30.05 -1.92
C ALA A 162 0.54 -28.90 -0.91
N LEU A 163 0.72 -27.66 -1.39
CA LEU A 163 0.79 -26.46 -0.53
C LEU A 163 -0.60 -26.05 -0.05
N GLU A 164 -1.61 -26.12 -0.93
CA GLU A 164 -3.02 -25.87 -0.56
C GLU A 164 -3.54 -26.92 0.43
N GLU A 165 -3.22 -28.20 0.23
CA GLU A 165 -3.59 -29.27 1.17
C GLU A 165 -2.92 -29.09 2.52
N GLN A 166 -1.66 -28.64 2.55
CA GLN A 166 -0.95 -28.34 3.79
C GLN A 166 -1.54 -27.11 4.49
N ALA A 167 -1.80 -26.02 3.76
CA ALA A 167 -2.40 -24.80 4.31
C ALA A 167 -3.82 -25.07 4.84
N LEU A 168 -4.63 -25.83 4.12
CA LEU A 168 -5.94 -26.28 4.60
C LEU A 168 -5.82 -27.18 5.84
N ALA A 169 -4.82 -28.07 5.88
CA ALA A 169 -4.58 -28.91 7.05
C ALA A 169 -4.15 -28.11 8.29
N GLU A 170 -3.36 -27.05 8.11
CA GLU A 170 -2.95 -26.10 9.17
C GLU A 170 -4.14 -25.26 9.63
N LEU A 171 -4.93 -24.72 8.70
CA LEU A 171 -6.13 -23.93 8.99
C LEU A 171 -7.15 -24.72 9.80
N ARG A 172 -7.40 -25.98 9.43
CA ARG A 172 -8.34 -26.88 10.12
C ARG A 172 -7.84 -27.34 11.51
N GLN A 173 -6.57 -27.14 11.82
CA GLN A 173 -6.00 -27.42 13.14
C GLN A 173 -6.16 -26.24 14.10
N LEU A 174 -6.55 -25.05 13.62
CA LEU A 174 -6.86 -23.93 14.49
C LEU A 174 -8.08 -24.28 15.36
N PRO A 175 -8.00 -24.12 16.71
CA PRO A 175 -9.10 -24.43 17.62
C PRO A 175 -10.41 -23.75 17.24
N ILE A 176 -10.36 -22.51 16.75
CA ILE A 176 -11.56 -21.78 16.34
C ILE A 176 -12.20 -22.36 15.06
N VAL A 177 -11.39 -22.86 14.11
CA VAL A 177 -11.88 -23.49 12.88
C VAL A 177 -12.46 -24.88 13.18
N GLU A 178 -11.84 -25.63 14.10
CA GLU A 178 -12.40 -26.89 14.60
C GLU A 178 -13.78 -26.67 15.24
N LEU A 179 -13.89 -25.65 16.11
CA LEU A 179 -15.16 -25.25 16.72
C LEU A 179 -16.18 -24.81 15.65
N GLY A 180 -15.77 -24.04 14.64
CA GLY A 180 -16.59 -23.62 13.50
C GLY A 180 -17.21 -24.80 12.75
N HIS A 181 -16.45 -25.87 12.50
CA HIS A 181 -16.99 -27.11 11.92
C HIS A 181 -18.02 -27.80 12.81
N GLY A 182 -17.80 -27.80 14.12
CA GLY A 182 -18.77 -28.27 15.12
C GLY A 182 -20.08 -27.50 15.05
N LEU A 183 -19.97 -26.18 15.12
CA LEU A 183 -21.09 -25.24 15.12
C LEU A 183 -21.87 -25.28 13.81
N ALA A 184 -21.22 -25.35 12.65
CA ALA A 184 -21.89 -25.48 11.36
C ALA A 184 -22.79 -26.73 11.31
N ARG A 185 -22.23 -27.90 11.68
CA ARG A 185 -22.98 -29.18 11.75
C ARG A 185 -24.11 -29.12 12.76
N TRP A 186 -23.87 -28.50 13.91
CA TRP A 186 -24.86 -28.40 14.97
C TRP A 186 -26.01 -27.44 14.60
N CYS A 187 -25.71 -26.25 14.09
CA CYS A 187 -26.68 -25.22 13.69
C CYS A 187 -27.65 -25.74 12.63
N ILE A 188 -27.13 -26.36 11.56
CA ILE A 188 -27.93 -26.93 10.46
C ILE A 188 -28.70 -28.18 10.92
N GLY A 189 -28.18 -28.90 11.91
CA GLY A 189 -28.73 -30.15 12.43
C GLY A 189 -29.65 -29.97 13.63
N LYS A 190 -29.10 -30.21 14.83
CA LYS A 190 -29.89 -30.22 16.08
C LYS A 190 -30.29 -28.81 16.52
N GLY A 191 -29.40 -27.84 16.35
CA GLY A 191 -29.62 -26.43 16.68
C GLY A 191 -30.80 -25.83 15.90
N ALA A 192 -31.08 -26.29 14.68
CA ALA A 192 -32.22 -25.79 13.91
C ALA A 192 -33.57 -25.92 14.64
N ALA A 193 -33.75 -26.95 15.48
CA ALA A 193 -34.95 -27.13 16.29
C ALA A 193 -35.01 -26.21 17.53
N GLU A 194 -33.88 -25.62 17.92
CA GLU A 194 -33.69 -24.81 19.13
C GLU A 194 -33.62 -23.29 18.82
N TRP A 195 -33.56 -22.90 17.54
CA TRP A 195 -33.28 -21.54 17.05
C TRP A 195 -34.25 -20.44 17.52
N GLY A 196 -35.51 -20.75 17.84
CA GLY A 196 -36.47 -19.74 18.33
C GLY A 196 -36.58 -18.51 17.42
N ALA A 197 -36.22 -17.32 17.94
CA ALA A 197 -36.22 -16.05 17.21
C ALA A 197 -34.79 -15.52 16.89
N GLY A 198 -33.76 -16.34 17.11
CA GLY A 198 -32.34 -15.97 17.01
C GLY A 198 -31.50 -16.65 18.10
N PRO A 199 -30.16 -16.50 18.07
CA PRO A 199 -29.26 -17.12 19.03
C PRO A 199 -29.33 -16.42 20.39
N GLY A 200 -30.38 -16.70 21.18
CA GLY A 200 -30.46 -16.24 22.56
C GLY A 200 -29.55 -17.05 23.50
N GLU A 201 -29.38 -16.58 24.74
CA GLU A 201 -28.57 -17.21 25.80
C GLU A 201 -28.78 -18.74 25.93
N GLN A 202 -30.04 -19.21 25.85
CA GLN A 202 -30.36 -20.64 25.92
C GLN A 202 -29.85 -21.45 24.71
N TYR A 203 -29.81 -20.82 23.53
CA TYR A 203 -29.30 -21.42 22.31
C TYR A 203 -27.78 -21.55 22.37
N LEU A 204 -27.10 -20.47 22.77
CA LEU A 204 -25.65 -20.42 22.93
C LEU A 204 -25.17 -21.43 24.00
N ALA A 205 -25.85 -21.48 25.15
CA ALA A 205 -25.55 -22.45 26.20
C ALA A 205 -25.76 -23.91 25.75
N SER A 206 -26.77 -24.17 24.91
CA SER A 206 -27.01 -25.49 24.34
C SER A 206 -25.92 -25.90 23.33
N ALA A 207 -25.49 -24.96 22.49
CA ALA A 207 -24.37 -25.13 21.56
C ALA A 207 -23.07 -25.46 22.31
N ALA A 208 -22.70 -24.60 23.27
CA ALA A 208 -21.50 -24.76 24.10
C ALA A 208 -21.48 -26.11 24.83
N LYS A 209 -22.60 -26.50 25.42
CA LYS A 209 -22.72 -27.80 26.09
C LYS A 209 -22.63 -28.99 25.13
N THR A 210 -23.18 -28.87 23.93
CA THR A 210 -23.16 -29.95 22.95
C THR A 210 -21.76 -30.15 22.35
N LEU A 211 -21.00 -29.06 22.21
CA LEU A 211 -19.67 -29.01 21.62
C LEU A 211 -18.56 -28.88 22.67
N GLU A 212 -18.80 -29.27 23.92
CA GLU A 212 -17.84 -29.16 25.04
C GLU A 212 -16.46 -29.78 24.72
N SER A 213 -16.42 -30.83 23.89
CA SER A 213 -15.17 -31.46 23.47
C SER A 213 -14.41 -30.71 22.36
N GLU A 214 -15.11 -29.88 21.58
CA GLU A 214 -14.57 -29.09 20.46
C GLU A 214 -14.33 -27.62 20.89
N LEU A 215 -14.75 -27.24 22.11
CA LEU A 215 -14.46 -25.93 22.70
C LEU A 215 -12.97 -25.79 23.08
N PRO A 216 -12.35 -24.64 22.77
CA PRO A 216 -11.03 -24.30 23.29
C PRO A 216 -10.96 -24.36 24.82
N LYS A 217 -9.92 -25.01 25.35
CA LYS A 217 -9.77 -25.18 26.81
C LYS A 217 -9.21 -23.91 27.43
N GLY A 218 -9.85 -23.43 28.49
CA GLY A 218 -9.38 -22.28 29.28
C GLY A 218 -10.30 -21.07 29.26
N LEU A 219 -11.37 -21.11 28.46
CA LEU A 219 -12.43 -20.11 28.48
C LEU A 219 -13.30 -20.27 29.73
N ASP A 220 -13.69 -19.16 30.35
CA ASP A 220 -14.76 -19.12 31.34
C ASP A 220 -16.16 -19.13 30.68
N GLU A 221 -17.21 -19.08 31.50
CA GLU A 221 -18.60 -19.17 31.01
C GLU A 221 -18.98 -18.00 30.10
N ALA A 222 -18.53 -16.77 30.43
CA ALA A 222 -18.85 -15.57 29.66
C ALA A 222 -18.06 -15.52 28.34
N GLN A 223 -16.77 -15.86 28.40
CA GLN A 223 -15.92 -15.98 27.22
C GLN A 223 -16.42 -17.08 26.27
N THR A 224 -16.88 -18.19 26.82
CA THR A 224 -17.45 -19.29 26.02
C THR A 224 -18.70 -18.84 25.26
N GLU A 225 -19.61 -18.11 25.92
CA GLU A 225 -20.82 -17.60 25.28
C GLU A 225 -20.49 -16.61 24.15
N LEU A 226 -19.56 -15.68 24.40
CA LEU A 226 -19.11 -14.70 23.41
C LEU A 226 -18.47 -15.37 22.18
N VAL A 227 -17.50 -16.27 22.41
CA VAL A 227 -16.81 -17.00 21.32
C VAL A 227 -17.79 -17.83 20.50
N VAL A 228 -18.73 -18.53 21.14
CA VAL A 228 -19.75 -19.32 20.43
C VAL A 228 -20.68 -18.41 19.62
N SER A 229 -21.08 -17.27 20.18
CA SER A 229 -21.91 -16.29 19.48
C SER A 229 -21.21 -15.72 18.23
N GLN A 230 -19.97 -15.25 18.40
CA GLN A 230 -19.16 -14.71 17.29
C GLN A 230 -18.87 -15.77 16.23
N ALA A 231 -18.53 -17.00 16.63
CA ALA A 231 -18.31 -18.09 15.68
C ALA A 231 -19.59 -18.41 14.86
N ILE A 232 -20.78 -18.37 15.46
CA ILE A 232 -22.05 -18.55 14.73
C ILE A 232 -22.29 -17.39 13.75
N ALA A 233 -22.02 -16.15 14.16
CA ALA A 233 -22.11 -14.99 13.27
C ALA A 233 -21.12 -15.09 12.10
N SER A 234 -19.88 -15.51 12.37
CA SER A 234 -18.82 -15.70 11.37
C SER A 234 -19.20 -16.77 10.35
N LEU A 235 -19.85 -17.87 10.77
CA LEU A 235 -20.38 -18.88 9.87
C LEU A 235 -21.45 -18.32 8.91
N ALA A 236 -22.24 -17.34 9.37
CA ALA A 236 -23.25 -16.71 8.54
C ALA A 236 -22.62 -15.74 7.53
N MET A 237 -21.66 -14.92 7.97
CA MET A 237 -20.90 -14.00 7.12
C MET A 237 -20.13 -14.75 6.02
N ALA A 238 -19.46 -15.85 6.37
CA ALA A 238 -18.75 -16.71 5.43
C ALA A 238 -19.68 -17.55 4.51
N GLY A 239 -21.01 -17.36 4.58
CA GLY A 239 -21.96 -18.08 3.73
C GLY A 239 -22.04 -19.59 3.99
N ILE A 240 -21.57 -20.06 5.14
CA ILE A 240 -21.60 -21.47 5.55
C ILE A 240 -22.98 -21.83 6.10
N ILE A 241 -23.60 -20.92 6.85
CA ILE A 241 -25.00 -21.01 7.27
C ILE A 241 -25.80 -19.82 6.75
N THR A 242 -27.09 -20.00 6.54
CA THR A 242 -28.00 -18.90 6.20
C THR A 242 -28.95 -18.65 7.36
N LEU A 243 -28.97 -17.40 7.84
CA LEU A 243 -29.83 -16.93 8.92
C LEU A 243 -30.89 -15.99 8.34
N GLU A 244 -32.10 -16.50 8.08
CA GLU A 244 -33.23 -15.65 7.67
C GLU A 244 -34.03 -15.20 8.90
N ALA A 245 -34.61 -13.99 8.83
CA ALA A 245 -35.46 -13.46 9.88
C ALA A 245 -36.62 -14.42 10.21
N HIS A 246 -36.62 -14.94 11.43
CA HIS A 246 -37.62 -15.89 11.96
C HIS A 246 -37.63 -17.29 11.33
N ALA A 247 -36.54 -17.72 10.66
CA ALA A 247 -36.38 -19.09 10.18
C ALA A 247 -35.17 -19.77 10.85
N SER A 248 -35.25 -21.09 11.03
CA SER A 248 -34.13 -21.90 11.52
C SER A 248 -32.92 -21.83 10.57
N PRO A 249 -31.67 -21.96 11.07
CA PRO A 249 -30.48 -21.94 10.24
C PRO A 249 -30.53 -23.05 9.21
N THR A 250 -30.13 -22.73 7.98
CA THR A 250 -30.01 -23.68 6.89
C THR A 250 -28.58 -23.67 6.32
N ALA A 251 -28.24 -24.70 5.53
CA ALA A 251 -26.96 -24.76 4.87
C ALA A 251 -26.84 -23.64 3.83
N GLY A 252 -25.81 -22.81 3.95
CA GLY A 252 -25.48 -21.79 2.97
C GLY A 252 -24.71 -22.35 1.76
N PRO A 253 -24.38 -21.52 0.77
CA PRO A 253 -23.68 -21.93 -0.45
C PRO A 253 -22.29 -22.53 -0.18
N ALA A 254 -21.59 -22.11 0.88
CA ALA A 254 -20.25 -22.62 1.22
C ALA A 254 -20.27 -23.83 2.17
N ALA A 255 -21.46 -24.29 2.62
CA ALA A 255 -21.60 -25.32 3.65
C ALA A 255 -20.93 -26.66 3.30
N GLU A 256 -21.05 -27.08 2.04
CA GLU A 256 -20.45 -28.34 1.58
C GLU A 256 -18.93 -28.24 1.48
N GLU A 257 -18.43 -27.14 0.90
CA GLU A 257 -16.99 -26.90 0.71
C GLU A 257 -16.25 -26.75 2.04
N PHE A 258 -16.84 -26.05 3.01
CA PHE A 258 -16.25 -25.87 4.35
C PHE A 258 -15.87 -27.21 4.99
N HIS A 259 -16.70 -28.24 4.82
CA HIS A 259 -16.45 -29.56 5.44
C HIS A 259 -15.52 -30.48 4.63
N LYS A 260 -15.11 -30.12 3.42
CA LYS A 260 -14.18 -30.93 2.63
C LYS A 260 -12.75 -30.85 3.20
N SER A 261 -12.01 -31.94 3.02
CA SER A 261 -10.64 -32.10 3.53
C SER A 261 -9.55 -31.73 2.52
N GLU A 262 -9.92 -31.43 1.28
CA GLU A 262 -9.00 -31.15 0.18
C GLU A 262 -9.66 -30.21 -0.85
N GLY A 263 -8.84 -29.47 -1.60
CA GLY A 263 -9.26 -28.62 -2.71
C GLY A 263 -9.39 -27.13 -2.36
N GLN A 264 -9.14 -26.30 -3.37
CA GLN A 264 -9.13 -24.84 -3.28
C GLN A 264 -10.41 -24.24 -2.67
N GLN A 265 -11.60 -24.75 -3.06
CA GLN A 265 -12.88 -24.26 -2.52
C GLN A 265 -13.04 -24.56 -1.02
N ALA A 266 -12.47 -25.67 -0.54
CA ALA A 266 -12.46 -26.00 0.87
C ALA A 266 -11.53 -25.06 1.65
N PHE A 267 -10.37 -24.72 1.08
CA PHE A 267 -9.48 -23.70 1.63
C PHE A 267 -10.18 -22.34 1.70
N SER A 268 -10.73 -21.84 0.60
CA SER A 268 -11.44 -20.55 0.57
C SER A 268 -12.58 -20.46 1.59
N ALA A 269 -13.39 -21.53 1.74
CA ALA A 269 -14.49 -21.53 2.71
C ALA A 269 -14.00 -21.53 4.17
N ASN A 270 -12.89 -22.20 4.48
CA ASN A 270 -12.30 -22.17 5.82
C ASN A 270 -11.58 -20.84 6.09
N TYR A 271 -10.98 -20.25 5.07
CA TYR A 271 -10.28 -18.96 5.17
C TYR A 271 -11.27 -17.82 5.40
N ALA A 272 -12.35 -17.76 4.62
CA ALA A 272 -13.43 -16.78 4.81
C ALA A 272 -14.08 -16.86 6.20
N PHE A 273 -14.17 -18.06 6.79
CA PHE A 273 -14.63 -18.22 8.18
C PHE A 273 -13.65 -17.62 9.19
N LEU A 274 -12.33 -17.86 9.00
CA LEU A 274 -11.30 -17.30 9.87
C LEU A 274 -11.29 -15.76 9.77
N GLN A 275 -11.40 -15.22 8.56
CA GLN A 275 -11.48 -13.79 8.28
C GLN A 275 -12.66 -13.16 9.01
N ALA A 276 -13.89 -13.63 8.74
CA ALA A 276 -15.09 -13.11 9.39
C ALA A 276 -15.06 -13.25 10.92
N PHE A 277 -14.36 -14.25 11.46
CA PHE A 277 -14.17 -14.38 12.91
C PHE A 277 -13.20 -13.32 13.45
N LEU A 278 -12.09 -13.08 12.76
CA LEU A 278 -11.15 -12.04 13.15
C LEU A 278 -11.79 -10.66 13.08
N ASP A 279 -12.58 -10.36 12.05
CA ASP A 279 -13.30 -9.08 11.91
C ASP A 279 -14.19 -8.82 13.14
N LEU A 280 -15.10 -9.74 13.42
CA LEU A 280 -16.04 -9.64 14.55
C LEU A 280 -15.36 -9.68 15.92
N PHE A 281 -14.20 -10.35 16.04
CA PHE A 281 -13.48 -10.48 17.32
C PHE A 281 -12.54 -9.29 17.57
N LEU A 282 -12.05 -8.65 16.50
CA LEU A 282 -11.15 -7.52 16.56
C LEU A 282 -11.86 -6.17 16.46
N GLU A 283 -13.14 -6.14 16.08
CA GLU A 283 -13.98 -4.95 16.09
C GLU A 283 -13.90 -4.18 17.42
N ALA A 284 -13.94 -2.85 17.32
CA ALA A 284 -13.92 -1.99 18.50
C ALA A 284 -15.18 -2.21 19.36
N PRO A 285 -15.05 -2.37 20.69
CA PRO A 285 -16.21 -2.62 21.53
C PRO A 285 -17.13 -1.37 21.58
N GLU A 286 -18.39 -1.54 21.17
CA GLU A 286 -19.41 -0.49 21.26
C GLU A 286 -19.71 -0.09 22.71
N ASP A 287 -19.92 1.21 22.97
CA ASP A 287 -20.27 1.75 24.29
C ASP A 287 -19.31 1.37 25.45
N ALA A 288 -18.05 1.07 25.12
CA ALA A 288 -17.03 0.68 26.08
C ALA A 288 -16.51 1.87 26.93
N ASP A 289 -16.08 1.58 28.15
CA ASP A 289 -15.38 2.57 28.96
C ASP A 289 -13.95 2.82 28.44
N GLU A 290 -13.37 3.95 28.87
CA GLU A 290 -12.04 4.40 28.45
C GLU A 290 -10.95 3.34 28.70
N GLU A 291 -11.03 2.60 29.81
CA GLU A 291 -10.06 1.56 30.16
C GLU A 291 -10.16 0.34 29.23
N THR A 292 -11.38 -0.01 28.80
CA THR A 292 -11.65 -1.10 27.87
C THR A 292 -11.20 -0.76 26.45
N LEU A 293 -11.44 0.48 26.00
CA LEU A 293 -10.95 0.99 24.71
C LEU A 293 -9.42 1.06 24.67
N GLU A 294 -8.81 1.55 25.76
CA GLU A 294 -7.35 1.59 25.91
C GLU A 294 -6.73 0.18 25.86
N ALA A 295 -7.37 -0.80 26.52
CA ALA A 295 -6.94 -2.20 26.48
C ALA A 295 -7.05 -2.83 25.08
N TRP A 296 -8.15 -2.54 24.38
CA TRP A 296 -8.41 -3.00 23.02
C TRP A 296 -7.35 -2.45 22.05
N GLY A 297 -7.10 -1.14 22.09
CA GLY A 297 -6.08 -0.49 21.26
C GLY A 297 -4.68 -1.02 21.54
N LEU A 298 -4.32 -1.19 22.82
CA LEU A 298 -3.01 -1.73 23.21
C LEU A 298 -2.80 -3.18 22.75
N SER A 299 -3.83 -4.02 22.83
CA SER A 299 -3.72 -5.40 22.35
C SER A 299 -3.68 -5.50 20.83
N ASN A 300 -4.38 -4.63 20.10
CA ASN A 300 -4.24 -4.52 18.63
C ASN A 300 -2.84 -4.05 18.21
N LEU A 301 -2.27 -3.08 18.94
CA LEU A 301 -0.88 -2.66 18.73
C LEU A 301 0.11 -3.84 18.87
N TRP A 302 -0.09 -4.70 19.86
CA TRP A 302 0.76 -5.88 20.03
C TRP A 302 0.56 -6.95 18.94
N LEU A 303 -0.63 -7.04 18.34
CA LEU A 303 -0.86 -7.89 17.16
C LEU A 303 -0.13 -7.32 15.94
N LEU A 304 -0.15 -6.00 15.75
CA LEU A 304 0.62 -5.31 14.70
C LEU A 304 2.13 -5.51 14.88
N GLU A 305 2.64 -5.32 16.11
CA GLU A 305 4.04 -5.64 16.43
C GLU A 305 4.37 -7.11 16.11
N ALA A 306 3.42 -8.03 16.27
CA ALA A 306 3.62 -9.43 15.91
C ALA A 306 3.71 -9.64 14.39
N ILE A 307 2.92 -8.93 13.58
CA ILE A 307 2.95 -8.95 12.11
C ILE A 307 4.26 -8.37 11.58
N GLU A 308 4.67 -7.20 12.08
CA GLU A 308 5.96 -6.54 11.78
C GLU A 308 7.16 -7.36 12.31
N GLY A 309 6.87 -8.34 13.17
CA GLY A 309 7.80 -9.26 13.80
C GLY A 309 8.73 -8.59 14.79
N SER A 310 8.24 -7.58 15.49
CA SER A 310 8.75 -7.00 16.73
C SER A 310 8.03 -7.54 17.97
N ALA A 311 7.07 -8.47 17.81
CA ALA A 311 6.29 -9.23 18.79
C ALA A 311 6.57 -8.97 20.28
N HIS A 312 5.58 -8.39 20.96
CA HIS A 312 5.62 -8.02 22.37
C HIS A 312 5.94 -9.18 23.30
N LEU A 313 6.73 -8.93 24.35
CA LEU A 313 7.08 -9.92 25.38
C LEU A 313 5.95 -10.07 26.41
N VAL A 314 5.50 -11.31 26.63
CA VAL A 314 4.42 -11.61 27.60
C VAL A 314 4.81 -11.19 29.03
N ALA A 315 6.09 -11.33 29.37
CA ALA A 315 6.64 -10.98 30.67
C ALA A 315 7.25 -9.58 30.71
N ALA A 316 6.91 -8.70 29.75
CA ALA A 316 7.37 -7.33 29.73
C ALA A 316 6.98 -6.60 31.03
N PRO A 317 7.85 -5.71 31.56
CA PRO A 317 7.46 -4.84 32.66
C PRO A 317 6.33 -3.91 32.18
N ARG A 318 5.36 -3.65 33.06
CA ARG A 318 4.25 -2.73 32.78
C ARG A 318 4.78 -1.36 32.37
N ASP A 319 4.39 -0.90 31.19
CA ASP A 319 4.65 0.45 30.73
C ASP A 319 3.81 1.45 31.55
N GLU A 320 4.45 2.53 31.99
CA GLU A 320 3.79 3.55 32.81
C GLU A 320 2.86 4.47 32.00
N GLN A 321 2.99 4.46 30.66
CA GLN A 321 2.12 5.20 29.74
C GLN A 321 0.67 4.71 29.76
N TRP A 322 0.44 3.42 30.02
CA TRP A 322 -0.89 2.81 30.02
C TRP A 322 -1.43 2.59 31.42
N SER A 323 -2.75 2.67 31.57
CA SER A 323 -3.40 2.40 32.86
C SER A 323 -3.13 0.95 33.33
N PRO A 324 -3.03 0.69 34.65
CA PRO A 324 -2.85 -0.68 35.15
C PRO A 324 -3.97 -1.64 34.74
N ALA A 325 -5.19 -1.11 34.59
CA ALA A 325 -6.35 -1.87 34.14
C ALA A 325 -6.25 -2.21 32.66
N ALA A 326 -5.93 -1.23 31.80
CA ALA A 326 -5.79 -1.46 30.37
C ALA A 326 -4.65 -2.45 30.03
N TRP A 327 -3.50 -2.30 30.69
CA TRP A 327 -2.37 -3.23 30.52
C TRP A 327 -2.75 -4.68 30.87
N ALA A 328 -3.46 -4.87 31.99
CA ALA A 328 -3.89 -6.21 32.41
C ALA A 328 -4.94 -6.79 31.47
N GLN A 329 -5.89 -5.97 31.00
CA GLN A 329 -6.94 -6.38 30.08
C GLN A 329 -6.41 -6.69 28.67
N ALA A 330 -5.41 -5.94 28.18
CA ALA A 330 -4.74 -6.23 26.92
C ALA A 330 -4.05 -7.61 26.95
N HIS A 331 -3.35 -7.93 28.05
CA HIS A 331 -2.77 -9.27 28.23
C HIS A 331 -3.83 -10.36 28.36
N GLN A 332 -4.96 -10.06 29.00
CA GLN A 332 -6.09 -10.99 29.07
C GLN A 332 -6.64 -11.29 27.67
N ARG A 333 -6.87 -10.26 26.85
CA ARG A 333 -7.34 -10.41 25.46
C ARG A 333 -6.37 -11.22 24.61
N LEU A 334 -5.05 -10.97 24.70
CA LEU A 334 -4.07 -11.82 24.01
C LEU A 334 -4.00 -13.25 24.58
N GLY A 335 -4.33 -13.44 25.85
CA GLY A 335 -4.51 -14.76 26.44
C GLY A 335 -5.72 -15.51 25.87
N GLU A 336 -6.81 -14.81 25.61
CA GLU A 336 -7.99 -15.35 24.93
C GLU A 336 -7.66 -15.75 23.49
N LEU A 337 -6.99 -14.89 22.73
CA LEU A 337 -6.53 -15.21 21.38
C LEU A 337 -5.59 -16.43 21.35
N ARG A 338 -4.76 -16.64 22.38
CA ARG A 338 -3.97 -17.86 22.53
C ARG A 338 -4.81 -19.10 22.72
N ILE A 339 -5.85 -19.02 23.56
CA ILE A 339 -6.77 -20.15 23.76
C ILE A 339 -7.46 -20.50 22.44
N LEU A 340 -7.82 -19.50 21.63
CA LEU A 340 -8.42 -19.68 20.30
C LEU A 340 -7.42 -20.17 19.23
N GLY A 341 -6.12 -20.21 19.56
CA GLY A 341 -5.03 -20.56 18.65
C GLY A 341 -4.72 -19.49 17.60
N LEU A 342 -5.19 -18.26 17.82
CA LEU A 342 -4.92 -17.10 16.97
C LEU A 342 -3.59 -16.42 17.32
N VAL A 343 -3.08 -16.66 18.52
CA VAL A 343 -1.75 -16.25 18.98
C VAL A 343 -1.02 -17.49 19.49
N GLU A 344 0.27 -17.61 19.19
CA GLU A 344 1.06 -18.76 19.59
C GLU A 344 1.38 -18.77 21.09
N GLU A 345 1.59 -19.96 21.64
CA GLU A 345 2.14 -20.12 22.98
C GLU A 345 3.64 -19.77 22.97
N GLY A 346 4.06 -18.88 23.87
CA GLY A 346 5.47 -18.52 23.94
C GLY A 346 5.78 -17.36 24.88
N GLU A 347 7.04 -16.96 24.91
CA GLU A 347 7.52 -15.79 25.66
C GLU A 347 7.12 -14.47 24.99
N ARG A 348 6.68 -14.52 23.72
CA ARG A 348 6.17 -13.40 22.94
C ARG A 348 4.80 -13.70 22.36
N TYR A 349 4.05 -12.66 22.04
CA TYR A 349 2.80 -12.75 21.30
C TYR A 349 3.11 -12.82 19.80
N THR A 350 3.39 -14.04 19.30
CA THR A 350 3.59 -14.31 17.87
C THR A 350 2.32 -14.87 17.25
N LEU A 351 2.18 -14.74 15.94
CA LEU A 351 0.98 -15.17 15.21
C LEU A 351 1.29 -16.40 14.34
N PRO A 352 0.37 -17.38 14.26
CA PRO A 352 0.43 -18.39 13.21
C PRO A 352 0.41 -17.72 11.83
N ARG A 353 1.13 -18.29 10.86
CA ARG A 353 1.29 -17.69 9.53
C ARG A 353 -0.03 -17.35 8.84
N LEU A 354 -1.01 -18.25 8.90
CA LEU A 354 -2.32 -18.04 8.28
C LEU A 354 -3.11 -16.94 8.97
N VAL A 355 -2.97 -16.79 10.29
CA VAL A 355 -3.64 -15.71 11.03
C VAL A 355 -3.01 -14.36 10.71
N ALA A 356 -1.67 -14.30 10.62
CA ALA A 356 -0.98 -13.09 10.19
C ALA A 356 -1.40 -12.68 8.77
N ALA A 357 -1.49 -13.63 7.84
CA ALA A 357 -1.96 -13.37 6.48
C ALA A 357 -3.41 -12.86 6.45
N THR A 358 -4.29 -13.44 7.26
CA THR A 358 -5.68 -12.96 7.31
C THR A 358 -5.78 -11.55 7.86
N LEU A 359 -5.00 -11.20 8.89
CA LEU A 359 -4.98 -9.85 9.45
C LEU A 359 -4.41 -8.79 8.51
N THR A 360 -3.52 -9.18 7.59
CA THR A 360 -3.03 -8.27 6.55
C THR A 360 -4.00 -8.15 5.37
N ASP A 361 -4.84 -9.16 5.14
CA ASP A 361 -5.89 -9.13 4.12
C ASP A 361 -7.13 -8.31 4.56
N LEU A 362 -7.28 -7.99 5.86
CA LEU A 362 -8.43 -7.22 6.37
C LEU A 362 -8.45 -5.76 5.93
N ASP A 363 -7.31 -5.20 5.51
CA ASP A 363 -7.19 -3.80 5.12
C ASP A 363 -7.75 -3.51 3.71
N ASP A 364 -8.06 -4.55 2.90
CA ASP A 364 -8.52 -4.37 1.51
C ASP A 364 -10.06 -4.35 1.33
N ASP A 365 -10.86 -4.85 2.29
CA ASP A 365 -12.29 -5.13 2.07
C ASP A 365 -13.29 -4.33 2.96
N GLU A 366 -12.86 -3.52 3.95
CA GLU A 366 -13.78 -2.80 4.88
C GLU A 366 -13.52 -1.29 5.06
N LEU A 367 -13.09 -0.58 4.01
CA LEU A 367 -13.22 0.88 3.94
C LEU A 367 -14.29 1.27 2.90
N ASP A 368 -15.56 1.06 3.26
CA ASP A 368 -16.66 1.79 2.65
C ASP A 368 -16.50 3.29 3.01
N GLU A 369 -15.87 4.05 2.12
CA GLU A 369 -15.61 5.50 2.22
C GLU A 369 -16.86 6.41 2.35
N GLU A 370 -18.06 5.87 2.61
CA GLU A 370 -19.30 6.66 2.58
C GLU A 370 -19.83 7.17 3.94
N ASP A 371 -19.28 6.81 5.10
CA ASP A 371 -19.85 7.27 6.41
C ASP A 371 -18.88 7.90 7.42
N LEU A 372 -17.61 8.16 7.09
CA LEU A 372 -16.73 8.96 7.93
C LEU A 372 -16.91 10.44 7.61
N GLN A 373 -17.64 11.16 8.47
CA GLN A 373 -17.62 12.63 8.46
C GLN A 373 -16.18 13.07 8.78
N ASP A 374 -15.52 13.65 7.78
CA ASP A 374 -14.15 14.18 7.76
C ASP A 374 -13.75 14.99 9.03
N ASP A 375 -14.72 15.50 9.79
CA ASP A 375 -14.48 16.35 10.96
C ASP A 375 -14.04 15.58 12.23
N GLU A 376 -14.22 14.25 12.33
CA GLU A 376 -13.89 13.46 13.54
C GLU A 376 -12.52 12.74 13.47
N LEU A 377 -11.99 12.46 12.27
CA LEU A 377 -10.68 11.83 12.07
C LEU A 377 -9.51 12.81 12.36
N ASP A 378 -9.69 14.09 12.02
CA ASP A 378 -8.73 15.16 12.34
C ASP A 378 -8.53 15.38 13.86
N ALA A 379 -9.48 14.93 14.68
CA ALA A 379 -9.43 15.10 16.13
C ALA A 379 -8.74 13.93 16.88
N LEU A 380 -8.67 12.74 16.27
CA LEU A 380 -8.11 11.53 16.89
C LEU A 380 -6.62 11.32 16.56
N PHE A 381 -6.21 11.63 15.33
CA PHE A 381 -4.82 11.58 14.90
C PHE A 381 -4.30 13.01 14.76
N GLY A 382 -3.78 13.57 15.85
CA GLY A 382 -3.18 14.90 15.87
C GLY A 382 -1.92 15.01 15.01
N PHE A 383 -2.07 14.91 13.69
CA PHE A 383 -1.13 15.45 12.72
C PHE A 383 -1.52 16.91 12.51
N ASP A 384 -0.92 17.80 13.31
CA ASP A 384 -0.79 19.21 12.95
C ASP A 384 0.06 19.29 11.67
N SER A 385 -0.55 19.00 10.51
CA SER A 385 -0.06 19.50 9.22
C SER A 385 -0.75 20.85 8.95
N GLU A 386 -0.58 21.79 9.89
CA GLU A 386 -0.81 23.20 9.60
C GLU A 386 0.32 23.71 8.69
N GLU A 387 0.31 23.31 7.41
CA GLU A 387 0.70 24.29 6.41
C GLU A 387 -0.44 25.30 6.29
N PRO A 388 -0.21 26.58 6.62
CA PRO A 388 -1.26 27.57 6.59
C PRO A 388 -1.75 27.75 5.15
N LYS A 389 -2.99 27.34 4.88
CA LYS A 389 -3.71 27.72 3.65
C LYS A 389 -3.55 29.23 3.47
N ARG A 390 -2.93 29.63 2.36
CA ARG A 390 -2.51 31.02 2.15
C ARG A 390 -3.70 31.96 2.09
N GLU A 391 -3.61 33.06 2.84
CA GLU A 391 -4.64 34.11 2.79
C GLU A 391 -4.63 34.78 1.41
N LYS A 392 -5.78 34.78 0.74
CA LYS A 392 -5.96 35.49 -0.54
C LYS A 392 -5.55 36.95 -0.40
N ARG A 393 -4.74 37.46 -1.33
CA ARG A 393 -4.30 38.86 -1.30
C ARG A 393 -5.51 39.79 -1.37
N ALA A 394 -5.70 40.60 -0.34
CA ALA A 394 -6.84 41.52 -0.23
C ALA A 394 -6.78 42.70 -1.23
N GLU A 395 -5.59 43.08 -1.69
CA GLU A 395 -5.37 44.16 -2.66
C GLU A 395 -4.73 43.64 -3.96
N PRO A 396 -5.10 44.20 -5.14
CA PRO A 396 -4.46 43.84 -6.41
C PRO A 396 -2.95 44.07 -6.38
N TYR A 397 -2.19 43.09 -6.84
CA TYR A 397 -0.73 43.19 -6.87
C TYR A 397 -0.26 44.37 -7.74
N ALA A 398 0.50 45.28 -7.13
CA ALA A 398 1.06 46.47 -7.78
C ALA A 398 2.59 46.32 -7.91
N GLY A 399 3.02 45.44 -8.82
CA GLY A 399 4.43 45.17 -9.08
C GLY A 399 4.69 44.69 -10.51
N LYS A 400 5.81 44.03 -10.73
CA LYS A 400 6.12 43.39 -12.02
C LYS A 400 5.60 41.96 -12.01
N VAL A 401 5.16 41.48 -13.16
CA VAL A 401 4.70 40.10 -13.34
C VAL A 401 5.55 39.38 -14.38
N LEU A 402 5.82 38.10 -14.15
CA LEU A 402 6.45 37.23 -15.14
C LEU A 402 5.37 36.54 -15.95
N GLN A 403 5.48 36.61 -17.27
CA GLN A 403 4.78 35.69 -18.16
C GLN A 403 5.65 34.46 -18.34
N LEU A 404 5.30 33.39 -17.63
CA LEU A 404 6.00 32.11 -17.70
C LEU A 404 5.33 31.20 -18.71
N LYS A 405 6.14 30.47 -19.46
CA LYS A 405 5.71 29.30 -20.21
C LYS A 405 6.18 28.05 -19.49
N LEU A 406 5.23 27.23 -19.07
CA LEU A 406 5.42 25.92 -18.44
C LEU A 406 5.26 24.86 -19.54
N GLY A 407 6.34 24.22 -19.96
CA GLY A 407 6.30 23.22 -21.03
C GLY A 407 6.74 21.85 -20.54
N LEU A 408 5.88 20.85 -20.66
CA LEU A 408 6.25 19.47 -20.39
C LEU A 408 7.31 19.02 -21.41
N LYS A 409 8.46 18.58 -20.91
CA LYS A 409 9.55 18.09 -21.75
C LYS A 409 9.13 16.78 -22.40
N GLU A 410 9.76 16.48 -23.54
CA GLU A 410 9.56 15.24 -24.33
C GLU A 410 8.17 15.01 -24.93
N ALA A 411 7.12 15.68 -24.45
CA ALA A 411 5.75 15.54 -24.92
C ALA A 411 5.61 15.89 -26.40
N LYS A 412 5.11 14.94 -27.18
CA LYS A 412 4.86 15.09 -28.63
C LYS A 412 3.46 14.58 -28.98
N PRO A 413 2.54 15.45 -29.40
CA PRO A 413 2.71 16.90 -29.64
C PRO A 413 2.74 17.72 -28.34
N PRO A 414 3.30 18.94 -28.34
CA PRO A 414 3.68 19.64 -27.11
C PRO A 414 2.48 19.98 -26.21
N ILE A 415 2.63 19.70 -24.92
CA ILE A 415 1.73 20.07 -23.82
C ILE A 415 2.37 21.23 -23.06
N TRP A 416 1.65 22.35 -22.89
CA TRP A 416 2.19 23.51 -22.19
C TRP A 416 1.09 24.43 -21.65
N ARG A 417 1.49 25.29 -20.71
CA ARG A 417 0.68 26.34 -20.08
C ARG A 417 1.44 27.66 -20.09
N ARG A 418 0.72 28.77 -20.12
CA ARG A 418 1.28 30.13 -20.00
C ARG A 418 0.55 30.84 -18.89
N VAL A 419 1.30 31.24 -17.87
CA VAL A 419 0.77 31.84 -16.65
C VAL A 419 1.44 33.19 -16.40
N LEU A 420 0.66 34.11 -15.83
CA LEU A 420 1.14 35.37 -15.28
C LEU A 420 1.27 35.20 -13.78
N VAL A 421 2.47 35.45 -13.24
CA VAL A 421 2.77 35.30 -11.82
C VAL A 421 3.44 36.56 -11.25
N PRO A 422 3.11 36.98 -10.01
CA PRO A 422 3.84 38.04 -9.31
C PRO A 422 5.32 37.71 -9.11
N LEU A 423 6.23 38.69 -9.18
CA LEU A 423 7.68 38.45 -8.97
C LEU A 423 8.05 38.15 -7.49
N ASP A 424 7.14 38.42 -6.57
CA ASP A 424 7.33 38.25 -5.12
C ASP A 424 6.74 36.92 -4.60
N LEU A 425 6.45 35.99 -5.51
CA LEU A 425 6.15 34.61 -5.13
C LEU A 425 7.42 33.87 -4.74
N HIS A 426 7.29 32.90 -3.83
CA HIS A 426 8.32 31.90 -3.57
C HIS A 426 8.19 30.72 -4.53
N LEU A 427 9.17 29.82 -4.53
CA LEU A 427 9.15 28.65 -5.39
C LEU A 427 8.04 27.64 -5.02
N GLY A 428 7.70 27.50 -3.73
CA GLY A 428 6.52 26.72 -3.32
C GLY A 428 5.22 27.22 -3.97
N ASP A 429 5.03 28.54 -4.06
CA ASP A 429 3.86 29.13 -4.73
C ASP A 429 3.85 28.79 -6.23
N LEU A 430 5.03 28.72 -6.82
CA LEU A 430 5.19 28.36 -8.22
C LEU A 430 4.88 26.87 -8.42
N HIS A 431 5.18 26.02 -7.44
CA HIS A 431 4.79 24.62 -7.42
C HIS A 431 3.25 24.52 -7.46
N ASP A 432 2.53 25.18 -6.56
CA ASP A 432 1.05 25.15 -6.52
C ASP A 432 0.44 25.62 -7.85
N ILE A 433 1.04 26.66 -8.45
CA ILE A 433 0.61 27.19 -9.76
C ILE A 433 0.83 26.16 -10.87
N ILE A 434 1.90 25.37 -10.81
CA ILE A 434 2.15 24.28 -11.76
C ILE A 434 1.11 23.19 -11.56
N GLN A 435 0.88 22.73 -10.31
CA GLN A 435 -0.12 21.71 -9.97
C GLN A 435 -1.51 22.10 -10.52
N ALA A 436 -2.01 23.28 -10.16
CA ALA A 436 -3.28 23.80 -10.66
C ALA A 436 -3.32 24.03 -12.17
N SER A 437 -2.17 24.29 -12.82
CA SER A 437 -2.09 24.47 -14.27
C SER A 437 -2.11 23.15 -15.04
N PHE A 438 -1.62 22.07 -14.40
CA PHE A 438 -1.58 20.73 -14.96
C PHE A 438 -2.70 19.82 -14.44
N ASP A 439 -3.56 20.29 -13.53
CA ASP A 439 -4.67 19.49 -12.99
C ASP A 439 -4.15 18.20 -12.30
N TRP A 440 -3.03 18.36 -11.59
CA TRP A 440 -2.42 17.36 -10.73
C TRP A 440 -2.83 17.61 -9.27
N TYR A 441 -2.74 16.58 -8.43
CA TYR A 441 -3.26 16.58 -7.06
C TYR A 441 -2.18 16.72 -5.99
N ASP A 442 -0.92 16.97 -6.37
CA ASP A 442 0.21 17.17 -5.45
C ASP A 442 0.47 15.97 -4.51
N GLY A 443 0.35 14.75 -5.04
CA GLY A 443 0.59 13.52 -4.28
C GLY A 443 2.05 13.05 -4.27
N HIS A 444 2.95 13.70 -5.00
CA HIS A 444 4.34 13.24 -5.15
C HIS A 444 5.37 14.34 -4.86
N LEU A 445 6.63 13.93 -4.70
CA LEU A 445 7.74 14.85 -4.46
C LEU A 445 8.05 15.70 -5.69
N HIS A 446 8.55 16.91 -5.44
CA HIS A 446 9.04 17.81 -6.48
C HIS A 446 10.36 18.47 -6.13
N GLU A 447 11.01 18.99 -7.16
CA GLU A 447 12.15 19.89 -7.03
C GLU A 447 12.21 20.89 -8.18
N PHE A 448 12.79 22.07 -7.91
CA PHE A 448 13.26 23.00 -8.93
C PHE A 448 14.77 22.88 -9.10
N ARG A 449 15.26 23.07 -10.31
CA ARG A 449 16.70 23.06 -10.63
C ARG A 449 17.13 24.24 -11.48
N SER A 450 18.11 24.98 -10.98
CA SER A 450 18.77 26.07 -11.72
C SER A 450 20.14 25.61 -12.24
N GLY A 451 20.34 25.68 -13.57
CA GLY A 451 21.60 25.27 -14.21
C GLY A 451 21.62 23.86 -14.81
N GLY A 452 20.49 23.14 -14.78
CA GLY A 452 20.36 21.79 -15.33
C GLY A 452 20.95 20.70 -14.42
N TYR A 453 21.33 19.55 -14.98
CA TYR A 453 21.85 18.42 -14.22
C TYR A 453 23.19 18.77 -13.53
N GLY A 454 23.23 18.71 -12.19
CA GLY A 454 24.35 19.19 -11.37
C GLY A 454 24.34 20.69 -11.06
N GLY A 455 23.23 21.38 -11.37
CA GLY A 455 22.93 22.74 -10.90
C GLY A 455 22.37 22.74 -9.47
N THR A 456 21.95 23.92 -9.00
CA THR A 456 21.40 24.09 -7.65
C THR A 456 19.97 23.57 -7.59
N SER A 457 19.69 22.71 -6.60
CA SER A 457 18.34 22.19 -6.33
C SER A 457 17.61 23.02 -5.27
N TYR A 458 16.31 23.19 -5.47
CA TYR A 458 15.41 23.86 -4.54
C TYR A 458 14.20 22.95 -4.32
N GLY A 459 13.82 22.72 -3.08
CA GLY A 459 12.65 21.91 -2.77
C GLY A 459 12.13 22.19 -1.36
N PRO A 460 11.03 21.57 -0.97
CA PRO A 460 10.43 21.77 0.35
C PRO A 460 11.36 21.28 1.47
N ASP A 461 11.33 21.95 2.62
CA ASP A 461 12.07 21.55 3.83
C ASP A 461 11.42 20.28 4.44
N ILE A 462 11.75 19.13 3.85
CA ILE A 462 11.27 17.82 4.27
C ILE A 462 12.38 17.14 5.07
N GLU A 463 12.01 16.63 6.24
CA GLU A 463 12.92 15.88 7.09
C GLU A 463 13.50 14.68 6.30
N HIS A 464 14.84 14.60 6.25
CA HIS A 464 15.60 13.56 5.53
C HIS A 464 15.71 13.69 4.00
N MET A 465 15.27 14.81 3.40
CA MET A 465 15.56 15.14 2.01
C MET A 465 16.48 16.36 1.91
N GLU A 466 17.64 16.21 1.26
CA GLU A 466 18.61 17.30 1.15
C GLU A 466 18.48 18.01 -0.21
N TYR A 467 17.94 19.21 -0.20
CA TYR A 467 18.05 20.20 -1.28
C TYR A 467 19.16 21.20 -0.97
N ASP A 468 19.71 21.87 -1.99
CA ASP A 468 20.71 22.91 -1.74
C ASP A 468 20.09 24.11 -1.01
N GLU A 469 18.84 24.45 -1.32
CA GLU A 469 18.08 25.55 -0.72
C GLU A 469 16.59 25.19 -0.52
N ASP A 470 15.98 25.68 0.56
CA ASP A 470 14.54 25.55 0.83
C ASP A 470 13.73 26.48 -0.10
N GLU A 471 12.80 25.90 -0.85
CA GLU A 471 11.96 26.61 -1.82
C GLU A 471 11.04 27.66 -1.19
N SER A 472 10.66 27.47 0.08
CA SER A 472 9.80 28.41 0.82
C SER A 472 10.52 29.73 1.09
N GLY A 473 11.86 29.71 1.11
CA GLY A 473 12.72 30.87 1.35
C GLY A 473 13.23 31.56 0.08
N VAL A 474 12.98 31.01 -1.11
CA VAL A 474 13.54 31.51 -2.37
C VAL A 474 12.47 32.13 -3.24
N LEU A 475 12.62 33.44 -3.52
CA LEU A 475 11.71 34.14 -4.42
C LEU A 475 11.97 33.76 -5.88
N ILE A 476 10.90 33.66 -6.68
CA ILE A 476 11.03 33.40 -8.12
C ILE A 476 11.90 34.45 -8.82
N SER A 477 11.89 35.69 -8.33
CA SER A 477 12.66 36.80 -8.88
C SER A 477 14.16 36.71 -8.61
N GLU A 478 14.60 35.81 -7.73
CA GLU A 478 16.01 35.52 -7.51
C GLU A 478 16.60 34.68 -8.63
N LEU A 479 15.79 33.78 -9.20
CA LEU A 479 16.18 32.85 -10.26
C LEU A 479 15.75 33.29 -11.65
N LEU A 480 14.59 33.94 -11.78
CA LEU A 480 13.96 34.34 -13.03
C LEU A 480 13.80 35.88 -13.10
N LYS A 481 14.72 36.55 -13.79
CA LYS A 481 14.84 38.03 -13.80
C LYS A 481 14.51 38.66 -15.14
N ALA A 482 14.79 37.95 -16.23
CA ALA A 482 14.74 38.47 -17.59
C ALA A 482 14.12 37.46 -18.56
N GLU A 483 13.70 37.96 -19.72
CA GLU A 483 13.25 37.10 -20.82
C GLU A 483 14.30 36.05 -21.16
N LYS A 484 13.85 34.81 -21.37
CA LYS A 484 14.63 33.60 -21.66
C LYS A 484 15.39 33.01 -20.47
N ASP A 485 15.26 33.57 -19.27
CA ASP A 485 15.65 32.84 -18.07
C ASP A 485 14.83 31.56 -17.98
N ARG A 486 15.48 30.50 -17.47
CA ARG A 486 14.92 29.16 -17.41
C ARG A 486 15.15 28.53 -16.04
N LEU A 487 14.15 27.78 -15.61
CA LEU A 487 14.20 26.91 -14.45
C LEU A 487 13.58 25.58 -14.90
N ASP A 488 14.14 24.46 -14.48
CA ASP A 488 13.51 23.16 -14.69
C ASP A 488 12.82 22.75 -13.38
N TYR A 489 11.66 22.10 -13.48
CA TYR A 489 10.88 21.57 -12.38
C TYR A 489 10.66 20.08 -12.65
N ALA A 490 10.93 19.24 -11.66
CA ALA A 490 10.64 17.82 -11.69
C ALA A 490 9.56 17.51 -10.65
N TYR A 491 8.61 16.68 -11.03
CA TYR A 491 7.50 16.23 -10.20
C TYR A 491 7.29 14.75 -10.41
N ASP A 492 7.02 14.03 -9.32
CA ASP A 492 6.98 12.58 -9.28
C ASP A 492 8.30 11.95 -9.76
N PHE A 493 9.14 11.52 -8.82
CA PHE A 493 10.43 10.93 -9.15
C PHE A 493 10.32 9.50 -9.69
N GLY A 494 9.13 8.88 -9.61
CA GLY A 494 8.80 7.63 -10.30
C GLY A 494 8.53 7.89 -11.77
N ASP A 495 7.46 8.62 -12.09
CA ASP A 495 7.07 8.91 -13.48
C ASP A 495 8.00 9.90 -14.21
N GLY A 496 8.72 10.72 -13.45
CA GLY A 496 9.72 11.66 -13.96
C GLY A 496 9.13 12.83 -14.77
N TRP A 497 8.08 13.47 -14.27
CA TRP A 497 7.47 14.61 -14.97
C TRP A 497 8.38 15.84 -14.95
N GLU A 498 8.99 16.16 -16.09
CA GLU A 498 9.85 17.35 -16.21
C GLU A 498 9.15 18.53 -16.91
N ILE A 499 8.90 19.62 -16.16
CA ILE A 499 8.43 20.89 -16.70
C ILE A 499 9.59 21.86 -16.89
N ARG A 500 9.75 22.38 -18.11
CA ARG A 500 10.60 23.54 -18.37
C ARG A 500 9.82 24.84 -18.17
N ILE A 501 10.30 25.66 -17.26
CA ILE A 501 9.79 27.00 -16.97
C ILE A 501 10.65 28.00 -17.73
N GLU A 502 10.06 28.78 -18.64
CA GLU A 502 10.77 29.83 -19.39
C GLU A 502 10.06 31.18 -19.23
N VAL A 503 10.82 32.21 -18.90
CA VAL A 503 10.30 33.59 -18.89
C VAL A 503 10.14 34.06 -20.33
N GLU A 504 8.91 34.24 -20.78
CA GLU A 504 8.66 34.81 -22.09
C GLU A 504 8.67 36.34 -22.08
N LYS A 505 8.14 36.95 -21.01
CA LYS A 505 8.05 38.41 -20.85
C LYS A 505 8.10 38.82 -19.38
N VAL A 506 8.63 40.01 -19.12
CA VAL A 506 8.50 40.71 -17.84
C VAL A 506 7.59 41.93 -18.09
N LEU A 507 6.45 41.97 -17.43
CA LEU A 507 5.40 42.97 -17.64
C LEU A 507 5.16 43.78 -16.36
N ASP A 508 4.54 44.95 -16.50
CA ASP A 508 3.96 45.64 -15.35
C ASP A 508 2.60 44.99 -15.03
N SER A 509 2.27 44.86 -13.75
CA SER A 509 0.98 44.33 -13.33
C SER A 509 -0.16 45.24 -13.82
N GLU A 510 -1.13 44.65 -14.51
CA GLU A 510 -2.40 45.29 -14.84
C GLU A 510 -3.46 44.92 -13.80
N ALA A 511 -4.54 45.71 -13.71
CA ALA A 511 -5.63 45.40 -12.78
C ALA A 511 -6.27 44.04 -13.13
N GLY A 512 -6.06 43.03 -12.28
CA GLY A 512 -6.59 41.68 -12.43
C GLY A 512 -6.13 40.76 -11.30
N ALA A 513 -6.81 39.63 -11.12
CA ALA A 513 -6.42 38.63 -10.14
C ALA A 513 -5.31 37.74 -10.72
N LEU A 514 -4.24 37.58 -9.92
CA LEU A 514 -3.04 36.82 -10.19
C LEU A 514 -2.90 35.74 -9.10
N PRO A 515 -2.33 34.56 -9.40
CA PRO A 515 -1.82 34.12 -10.70
C PRO A 515 -2.92 33.91 -11.75
N ARG A 516 -2.56 33.93 -13.04
CA ARG A 516 -3.54 33.77 -14.13
C ARG A 516 -3.01 33.02 -15.34
N CYS A 517 -3.71 31.98 -15.77
CA CYS A 517 -3.46 31.33 -17.06
C CYS A 517 -3.98 32.20 -18.22
N THR A 518 -3.12 32.45 -19.19
CA THR A 518 -3.38 33.27 -20.38
C THR A 518 -3.31 32.48 -21.69
N GLY A 519 -2.94 31.19 -21.61
CA GLY A 519 -2.96 30.29 -22.75
C GLY A 519 -2.32 28.96 -22.44
N GLY A 520 -2.48 28.01 -23.35
CA GLY A 520 -1.97 26.66 -23.19
C GLY A 520 -2.36 25.80 -24.37
N ARG A 521 -1.96 24.54 -24.31
CA ARG A 521 -2.28 23.55 -25.33
C ARG A 521 -2.33 22.16 -24.71
N ARG A 522 -3.31 21.39 -25.16
CA ARG A 522 -3.59 19.99 -24.79
C ARG A 522 -3.93 19.79 -23.31
N MET A 523 -4.57 18.65 -23.05
CA MET A 523 -4.82 18.17 -21.71
C MET A 523 -3.45 17.88 -21.09
N ALA A 524 -3.34 18.08 -19.78
CA ALA A 524 -2.17 17.56 -19.08
C ALA A 524 -2.21 16.03 -19.08
N PRO A 525 -1.07 15.36 -18.91
CA PRO A 525 -1.08 13.96 -18.52
C PRO A 525 -1.87 13.77 -17.24
N LEU A 526 -2.61 12.66 -17.17
CA LEU A 526 -3.11 12.19 -15.88
C LEU A 526 -1.89 11.80 -15.02
N GLU A 527 -1.97 12.07 -13.73
CA GLU A 527 -1.00 11.55 -12.78
C GLU A 527 -0.97 10.02 -12.81
N ASP A 528 0.14 9.41 -12.38
CA ASP A 528 0.38 7.96 -12.40
C ASP A 528 0.18 7.30 -13.78
N SER A 529 0.36 8.07 -14.86
CA SER A 529 0.18 7.55 -16.21
C SER A 529 1.44 6.96 -16.84
N GLY A 530 2.53 6.80 -16.06
CA GLY A 530 3.79 6.21 -16.50
C GLY A 530 4.69 7.23 -17.21
N GLY A 531 4.66 8.48 -16.73
CA GLY A 531 5.47 9.57 -17.26
C GLY A 531 5.07 9.99 -18.68
N THR A 532 5.91 10.85 -19.28
CA THR A 532 5.59 11.46 -20.59
C THR A 532 5.45 10.43 -21.72
N TRP A 533 6.18 9.33 -21.63
CA TRP A 533 6.13 8.23 -22.58
C TRP A 533 4.87 7.39 -22.39
N GLY A 534 4.57 6.94 -21.17
CA GLY A 534 3.35 6.19 -20.86
C GLY A 534 2.09 6.95 -21.24
N TRP A 535 2.02 8.25 -20.93
CA TRP A 535 0.91 9.09 -21.36
C TRP A 535 0.79 9.16 -22.90
N SER A 536 1.91 9.25 -23.61
CA SER A 536 1.89 9.34 -25.07
C SER A 536 1.36 8.06 -25.73
N GLU A 537 1.73 6.89 -25.18
CA GLU A 537 1.21 5.59 -25.62
C GLU A 537 -0.28 5.45 -25.30
N LYS A 538 -0.71 5.78 -24.07
CA LYS A 538 -2.13 5.81 -23.69
C LYS A 538 -2.96 6.70 -24.63
N VAL A 539 -2.47 7.91 -24.95
CA VAL A 539 -3.12 8.82 -25.92
C VAL A 539 -3.20 8.22 -27.33
N ALA A 540 -2.18 7.47 -27.76
CA ALA A 540 -2.21 6.76 -29.04
C ALA A 540 -3.27 5.65 -29.03
N ALA A 541 -3.34 4.86 -27.95
CA ALA A 541 -4.31 3.80 -27.76
C ALA A 541 -5.75 4.33 -27.74
N ILE A 542 -6.03 5.41 -27.00
CA ILE A 542 -7.35 6.07 -26.96
C ILE A 542 -7.81 6.51 -28.36
N GLY A 543 -6.87 6.98 -29.19
CA GLY A 543 -7.14 7.47 -30.53
C GLY A 543 -7.38 6.38 -31.59
N ASP A 544 -7.03 5.13 -31.31
CA ASP A 544 -7.10 4.00 -32.23
C ASP A 544 -7.76 2.78 -31.59
N PRO A 545 -9.06 2.52 -31.86
CA PRO A 545 -9.76 1.33 -31.36
C PRO A 545 -9.18 -0.02 -31.81
N ALA A 546 -8.24 -0.02 -32.76
CA ALA A 546 -7.53 -1.23 -33.17
C ALA A 546 -6.14 -1.36 -32.51
N HIS A 547 -5.75 -0.41 -31.63
CA HIS A 547 -4.54 -0.53 -30.83
C HIS A 547 -4.65 -1.72 -29.87
N PRO A 548 -3.59 -2.54 -29.69
CA PRO A 548 -3.63 -3.69 -28.79
C PRO A 548 -4.08 -3.31 -27.38
N GLU A 549 -3.53 -2.22 -26.84
CA GLU A 549 -3.81 -1.71 -25.49
C GLU A 549 -5.09 -0.84 -25.41
N HIS A 550 -5.89 -0.72 -26.48
CA HIS A 550 -7.09 0.13 -26.44
C HIS A 550 -8.09 -0.32 -25.37
N GLY A 551 -8.23 -1.63 -25.17
CA GLY A 551 -9.13 -2.18 -24.15
C GLY A 551 -8.70 -1.78 -22.75
N GLU A 552 -7.46 -2.14 -22.40
CA GLU A 552 -6.84 -1.86 -21.09
C GLU A 552 -6.82 -0.37 -20.76
N VAL A 553 -6.45 0.49 -21.72
CA VAL A 553 -6.42 1.94 -21.48
C VAL A 553 -7.83 2.50 -21.26
N MET A 554 -8.86 1.96 -21.92
CA MET A 554 -10.24 2.40 -21.70
C MET A 554 -10.81 1.88 -20.37
N GLU A 555 -10.37 0.72 -19.90
CA GLU A 555 -10.69 0.18 -18.57
C GLU A 555 -10.05 1.01 -17.47
N TRP A 556 -8.74 1.26 -17.56
CA TRP A 556 -8.01 2.14 -16.65
C TRP A 556 -8.63 3.55 -16.55
N LEU A 557 -9.04 4.14 -17.69
CA LEU A 557 -9.79 5.40 -17.68
C LEU A 557 -11.15 5.26 -16.99
N GLY A 558 -11.82 4.12 -17.12
CA GLY A 558 -13.09 3.81 -16.47
C GLY A 558 -12.95 3.74 -14.95
N ASP A 559 -11.89 3.13 -14.44
CA ASP A 559 -11.59 3.02 -13.00
C ASP A 559 -11.32 4.40 -12.39
N MET A 560 -10.70 5.32 -13.16
CA MET A 560 -10.55 6.72 -12.78
C MET A 560 -11.84 7.56 -12.92
N GLY A 561 -12.97 6.95 -13.33
CA GLY A 561 -14.24 7.63 -13.59
C GLY A 561 -14.24 8.53 -14.83
N LEU A 562 -13.34 8.30 -15.78
CA LEU A 562 -13.11 9.11 -16.98
C LEU A 562 -13.58 8.40 -18.27
N ASP A 563 -14.90 8.32 -18.48
CA ASP A 563 -15.50 7.64 -19.65
C ASP A 563 -15.10 8.22 -21.04
N GLU A 564 -14.77 9.51 -21.09
CA GLU A 564 -14.42 10.22 -22.34
C GLU A 564 -13.36 11.28 -22.06
N ILE A 565 -12.12 11.07 -22.54
CA ILE A 565 -11.07 12.09 -22.54
C ILE A 565 -10.74 12.58 -23.96
N ASP A 566 -10.42 13.88 -24.07
CA ASP A 566 -9.92 14.48 -25.30
C ASP A 566 -8.49 15.00 -25.05
N PRO A 567 -7.45 14.23 -25.40
CA PRO A 567 -6.06 14.64 -25.22
C PRO A 567 -5.67 15.91 -25.99
N ALA A 568 -6.50 16.37 -26.93
CA ALA A 568 -6.30 17.64 -27.63
C ALA A 568 -6.96 18.84 -26.94
N ALA A 569 -7.86 18.61 -25.98
CA ALA A 569 -8.60 19.65 -25.28
C ALA A 569 -7.68 20.57 -24.47
N PHE A 570 -8.04 21.83 -24.30
CA PHE A 570 -7.37 22.75 -23.38
C PHE A 570 -8.39 23.79 -22.92
N SER A 571 -8.47 24.02 -21.62
CA SER A 571 -9.41 24.96 -21.03
C SER A 571 -8.69 25.94 -20.10
N MET A 572 -8.44 27.13 -20.62
CA MET A 572 -7.95 28.25 -19.82
C MET A 572 -8.93 28.63 -18.69
N GLN A 573 -10.24 28.41 -18.89
CA GLN A 573 -11.25 28.71 -17.89
C GLN A 573 -11.12 27.78 -16.68
N GLN A 574 -11.00 26.47 -16.89
CA GLN A 574 -10.88 25.50 -15.80
C GLN A 574 -9.64 25.75 -14.95
N ILE A 575 -8.49 25.96 -15.59
CA ILE A 575 -7.24 26.30 -14.87
C ILE A 575 -7.41 27.59 -14.06
N ASN A 576 -8.05 28.61 -14.64
CA ASN A 576 -8.25 29.86 -13.93
C ASN A 576 -9.25 29.73 -12.77
N GLU A 577 -10.23 28.83 -12.87
CA GLU A 577 -11.12 28.50 -11.75
C GLU A 577 -10.37 27.78 -10.62
N ALA A 578 -9.44 26.87 -10.95
CA ALA A 578 -8.56 26.21 -9.96
C ALA A 578 -7.61 27.22 -9.30
N LEU A 579 -6.95 28.08 -10.08
CA LEU A 579 -6.09 29.14 -9.55
C LEU A 579 -6.87 30.13 -8.66
N ASP A 580 -8.14 30.42 -8.99
CA ASP A 580 -9.02 31.28 -8.17
C ASP A 580 -9.55 30.57 -6.91
N GLN A 581 -9.45 29.24 -6.82
CA GLN A 581 -9.76 28.49 -5.61
C GLN A 581 -8.56 28.54 -4.66
N GLU A 582 -7.37 28.27 -5.19
CA GLU A 582 -6.11 28.20 -4.44
C GLU A 582 -5.57 29.56 -3.98
N PHE A 583 -5.64 30.60 -4.83
CA PHE A 583 -5.11 31.96 -4.59
C PHE A 583 -6.21 33.02 -4.53
#